data_AF-A0A5B6WAV3-F1
#
_entry.id   AF-A0A5B6WAV3-F1
#
_cell.length_a   1.000
_cell.length_b   1.000
_cell.length_c   1.000
_cell.angle_alpha   90.00
_cell.angle_beta   90.00
_cell.angle_gamma   90.00
#
_symmetry.space_group_name_H-M   'P 1'
#
loop_
_entity.id
_entity.type
_entity.pdbx_description
1 polymer ?
#
loop_
_entity_poly.entity_id
_entity_poly.type
_entity_poly.pdbx_seq_one_letter_code
_entity_poly.pdbx_strand_id
1 'polypeptide(L)' 'MTLFLFKMEANKYAQENGLFFMETSAKTASNVNDIFYEIGKLKDYLEHNQHRTLPEWFSWIDLQNGRQAHHVARR' A
#
# COMPACT_ATOMS: atom_id res chain seq x y z
N MET A 1 9.37 -0.04 -28.90
CA MET A 1 10.42 -0.96 -28.40
C MET A 1 10.82 -0.73 -26.94
N THR A 2 10.53 0.44 -26.35
CA THR A 2 10.92 0.80 -24.97
C THR A 2 9.95 0.33 -23.88
N LEU A 3 8.63 0.28 -24.13
CA LEU A 3 7.64 -0.08 -23.09
C LEU A 3 7.79 -1.53 -22.59
N PHE A 4 8.13 -2.47 -23.49
CA PHE A 4 8.31 -3.88 -23.14
C PHE A 4 9.52 -4.10 -22.24
N LEU A 5 10.61 -3.35 -22.46
CA LEU A 5 11.82 -3.45 -21.63
C LEU A 5 11.55 -2.93 -20.21
N PHE A 6 10.85 -1.81 -20.07
CA PHE A 6 10.48 -1.26 -18.76
C PHE A 6 9.60 -2.26 -17.96
N LYS A 7 8.63 -2.90 -18.63
CA LYS A 7 7.77 -3.91 -17.99
C LYS A 7 8.57 -5.11 -17.48
N MET A 8 9.53 -5.61 -18.26
CA MET A 8 10.39 -6.72 -17.86
C MET A 8 11.27 -6.35 -16.67
N GLU A 9 11.87 -5.17 -16.70
CA GLU A 9 12.75 -4.68 -15.63
C GLU A 9 11.99 -4.44 -14.31
N ALA A 10 10.82 -3.80 -14.38
CA ALA A 10 10.00 -3.56 -13.21
C ALA A 10 9.48 -4.87 -12.57
N ASN A 11 9.08 -5.84 -13.40
CA ASN A 11 8.67 -7.15 -12.91
C ASN A 11 9.84 -7.91 -12.25
N LYS A 12 11.03 -7.87 -12.88
CA LYS A 12 12.24 -8.46 -12.30
C LYS A 12 12.57 -7.84 -10.94
N TYR A 13 12.58 -6.51 -10.84
CA TYR A 13 12.83 -5.80 -9.58
C TYR A 13 11.82 -6.19 -8.51
N ALA A 14 10.54 -6.28 -8.87
CA ALA A 14 9.50 -6.66 -7.92
C ALA A 14 9.70 -8.09 -7.39
N GLN A 15 10.03 -9.05 -8.26
CA GLN A 15 10.34 -10.43 -7.86
C GLN A 15 11.55 -10.50 -6.93
N GLU A 16 12.62 -9.77 -7.23
CA GLU A 16 13.85 -9.74 -6.42
C GLU A 16 13.63 -9.15 -5.02
N ASN A 17 12.64 -8.27 -4.84
CA ASN A 17 12.34 -7.59 -3.58
C ASN A 17 11.07 -8.11 -2.89
N GLY A 18 10.42 -9.15 -3.42
CA GLY A 18 9.14 -9.65 -2.89
C GLY A 18 8.01 -8.63 -2.96
N LEU A 19 8.06 -7.70 -3.91
CA LEU A 19 7.04 -6.68 -4.13
C LEU A 19 5.98 -7.19 -5.12
N PHE A 20 4.76 -6.68 -4.97
CA PHE A 20 3.71 -6.85 -5.96
C PHE A 20 3.89 -5.85 -7.11
N PHE A 21 3.75 -6.31 -8.36
CA PHE A 21 3.81 -5.47 -9.55
C PHE A 21 2.54 -5.61 -10.38
N MET A 22 1.98 -4.46 -10.79
CA MET A 22 0.83 -4.38 -11.68
C MET A 22 0.97 -3.16 -12.59
N GLU A 23 0.82 -3.38 -13.89
CA GLU A 23 0.75 -2.30 -14.87
C GLU A 23 -0.66 -1.68 -14.85
N THR A 24 -0.76 -0.36 -14.76
CA THR A 24 -2.03 0.37 -14.71
C THR A 24 -2.06 1.49 -15.75
N SER A 25 -3.26 1.88 -16.17
CA SER A 25 -3.45 3.02 -17.08
C SER A 25 -4.62 3.86 -16.62
N ALA A 26 -4.32 5.09 -16.15
CA ALA A 26 -5.34 6.07 -15.79
C ALA A 26 -6.17 6.51 -17.02
N LYS A 27 -5.54 6.59 -18.20
CA LYS A 27 -6.20 7.02 -19.45
C LYS A 27 -7.31 6.07 -19.89
N THR A 28 -7.11 4.77 -19.68
CA THR A 28 -8.05 3.71 -20.09
C THR A 28 -8.76 3.05 -18.91
N ALA A 29 -8.56 3.58 -17.69
CA ALA A 29 -9.03 2.99 -16.43
C ALA A 29 -8.63 1.51 -16.23
N SER A 30 -7.54 1.05 -16.86
CA SER A 30 -7.13 -0.35 -16.81
C SER A 30 -6.36 -0.63 -15.52
N ASN A 31 -6.80 -1.68 -14.80
CA ASN A 31 -6.19 -2.21 -13.57
C ASN A 31 -6.12 -1.22 -12.38
N VAL A 32 -6.72 -0.04 -12.50
CA VAL A 32 -6.70 0.99 -11.45
C VAL A 32 -7.47 0.52 -10.22
N ASN A 33 -8.67 -0.06 -10.42
CA ASN A 33 -9.45 -0.58 -9.30
C ASN A 33 -8.76 -1.80 -8.65
N ASP A 34 -8.21 -2.69 -9.48
CA ASP A 34 -7.59 -3.93 -9.03
C ASP A 34 -6.39 -3.67 -8.12
N ILE A 35 -5.54 -2.68 -8.44
CA ILE A 35 -4.41 -2.33 -7.57
C ILE A 35 -4.87 -1.83 -6.19
N PHE A 36 -5.98 -1.08 -6.11
CA PHE A 36 -6.52 -0.64 -4.81
C PHE A 36 -7.07 -1.80 -3.99
N TYR A 37 -7.72 -2.79 -4.63
CA TYR A 37 -8.17 -4.00 -3.94
C TYR A 37 -7.00 -4.80 -3.37
N GLU A 38 -5.92 -4.98 -4.13
CA GLU A 38 -4.73 -5.70 -3.67
C GLU A 38 -4.02 -4.99 -2.50
N ILE A 39 -3.94 -3.65 -2.53
CA ILE A 39 -3.43 -2.86 -1.39
C ILE A 39 -4.32 -3.05 -0.14
N GLY A 40 -5.64 -3.06 -0.32
CA GLY A 40 -6.59 -3.28 0.77
C GLY A 40 -6.41 -4.65 1.43
N LYS A 41 -6.29 -5.72 0.63
CA LYS A 41 -6.01 -7.06 1.14
C LYS A 41 -4.69 -7.10 1.93
N LEU A 42 -3.63 -6.46 1.43
CA LEU A 42 -2.35 -6.39 2.14
C LEU A 42 -2.51 -5.76 3.53
N LYS A 43 -3.29 -4.68 3.62
CA LYS A 43 -3.61 -4.05 4.91
C LYS A 43 -4.35 -5.03 5.83
N ASP A 44 -5.37 -5.73 5.34
CA ASP A 44 -6.11 -6.71 6.14
C ASP A 44 -5.18 -7.82 6.65
N TYR A 45 -4.28 -8.35 5.82
CA TYR A 45 -3.25 -9.31 6.25
C TYR A 45 -2.34 -8.74 7.35
N LEU A 46 -1.94 -7.47 7.24
CA LEU A 46 -1.09 -6.80 8.23
C LEU A 46 -1.84 -6.42 9.52
N GLU A 47 -3.15 -6.22 9.49
CA GLU A 47 -3.95 -5.93 10.68
C GLU A 47 -4.28 -7.20 11.49
N HIS A 48 -4.47 -8.34 10.81
CA HIS A 48 -4.73 -9.63 11.46
C HIS A 48 -3.48 -10.26 12.06
N ASN A 49 -2.30 -10.00 11.48
CA ASN A 49 -1.02 -10.35 12.09
C ASN A 49 -0.59 -9.18 12.98
N GLN A 50 -0.29 -9.38 14.26
CA GLN A 50 -0.05 -8.31 15.26
C GLN A 50 1.10 -7.31 14.95
N HIS A 51 1.70 -7.37 13.77
CA HIS A 51 2.63 -6.38 13.23
C HIS A 51 1.86 -5.16 12.73
N ARG A 52 1.30 -4.37 13.66
CA ARG A 52 0.93 -3.00 13.33
C ARG A 52 2.19 -2.30 12.84
N THR A 53 2.24 -2.01 11.55
CA THR A 53 3.07 -0.92 11.05
C THR A 53 2.39 0.37 11.49
N LEU A 54 2.43 0.67 12.79
CA LEU A 54 2.37 2.06 13.24
C LEU A 54 3.83 2.50 13.27
N PRO A 55 4.38 2.95 12.14
CA PRO A 55 5.73 3.48 12.15
C PRO A 55 5.78 4.67 13.11
N GLU A 56 6.91 4.87 13.78
CA GLU A 56 7.14 5.98 14.72
C GLU A 56 6.76 7.34 14.14
N TRP A 57 6.83 7.53 12.81
CA TRP A 57 6.38 8.76 12.14
C TRP A 57 4.88 9.06 12.31
N PHE A 58 4.05 8.03 12.52
CA PHE A 58 2.62 8.17 12.84
C PHE A 58 2.40 8.61 14.30
N SER A 59 3.30 8.23 15.21
CA SER A 59 3.24 8.58 16.65
C SER A 59 3.40 10.09 16.90
N TRP A 60 4.25 10.76 16.12
CA TRP A 60 4.49 12.21 16.28
C TRP A 60 3.25 13.07 15.95
N ILE A 61 2.36 12.58 15.08
CA ILE A 61 1.12 13.28 14.72
C ILE A 61 0.16 13.28 15.91
N ASP A 62 0.09 12.18 16.66
CA ASP A 62 -0.77 12.07 17.84
C ASP A 62 -0.23 12.85 19.05
N LEU A 63 1.10 12.93 19.18
CA LEU A 63 1.76 13.72 20.23
C LEU A 63 1.57 15.23 20.05
N GLN A 64 1.56 15.73 18.80
CA GLN A 64 1.31 17.15 18.54
C GLN A 64 -0.18 17.53 18.66
N ASN A 65 -1.09 16.57 18.48
CA ASN A 65 -2.54 16.77 18.57
C ASN A 65 -3.15 16.42 19.94
N GLY A 66 -2.32 16.48 20.99
CA GLY A 66 -2.65 16.10 22.37
C GLY A 66 -4.12 16.24 22.77
N ARG A 67 -4.74 15.07 22.99
CA ARG A 67 -6.07 14.81 23.62
C ARG A 67 -7.30 14.82 22.70
N GLN A 68 -7.49 13.84 21.79
CA GLN A 68 -8.84 13.33 21.42
C GLN A 68 -8.91 11.84 20.98
N ALA A 69 -7.92 11.00 21.27
CA ALA A 69 -8.00 9.56 20.95
C ALA A 69 -8.77 8.78 22.04
N HIS A 70 -10.07 9.06 22.21
CA HIS A 70 -10.95 8.21 23.03
C HIS A 70 -12.25 7.77 22.31
N HIS A 71 -12.44 8.13 21.03
CA HIS A 71 -13.70 7.84 20.31
C HIS A 71 -13.57 7.45 18.84
N VAL A 72 -12.42 6.98 18.37
CA VAL A 72 -12.27 6.52 16.97
C VAL A 72 -11.72 5.10 16.91
N ALA A 73 -12.39 4.20 17.61
CA ALA A 73 -12.28 2.75 17.41
C ALA A 73 -13.69 2.16 17.47
N ARG A 74 -14.52 2.48 16.46
CA ARG A 74 -15.67 1.72 15.95
C ARG A 74 -16.52 2.61 15.05
N ARG A 75 -16.31 2.50 13.75
CA ARG A 75 -17.41 2.35 12.78
C ARG A 75 -16.88 1.77 11.49
#